data_AF-A0A538IW19-F1
#
_entry.id   AF-A0A538IW19-F1
#
_cell.length_a   1.000
_cell.length_b   1.000
_cell.length_c   1.000
_cell.angle_alpha   90.00
_cell.angle_beta   90.00
_cell.angle_gamma   90.00
#
_symmetry.space_group_name_H-M   'P 1'
#
loop_
_entity.id
_entity.type
_entity.pdbx_description
1 polymer ?
#
loop_
_entity_poly.entity_id
_entity_poly.type
_entity_poly.pdbx_seq_one_letter_code
_entity_poly.pdbx_strand_id
1 'polypeptide(L)'
;MRFGRRKHIKTYKGISELDVLPDGNNPIIAFMGVKNGDTAMFFIADPAFHADGEGHCQPSRSNCMFVYLKTDGAQNEETLSAQSGQVEYTLILTGLHVKTLSKSQAVGSTTPDNSGSSSSAKKSSKAARLRAKEHATLLAMPALGVTGR
;
A
#
# COMPACT_ATOMS: atom_id res chain seq x y z
N MET A 1 -2.27 17.14 -9.91
CA MET A 1 -1.05 17.04 -9.09
C MET A 1 0.12 17.72 -9.79
N ARG A 2 1.25 17.88 -9.12
CA ARG A 2 2.51 18.33 -9.73
C ARG A 2 3.61 17.33 -9.42
N PHE A 3 4.46 17.02 -10.39
CA PHE A 3 5.55 16.08 -10.22
C PHE A 3 6.75 16.45 -11.10
N GLY A 4 7.97 16.17 -10.64
CA GLY A 4 9.17 16.34 -11.46
C GLY A 4 10.40 16.61 -10.63
N ARG A 5 11.55 16.75 -11.29
CA ARG A 5 12.81 17.09 -10.63
C ARG A 5 12.71 18.44 -9.95
N ARG A 6 13.49 18.64 -8.88
CA ARG A 6 13.58 19.95 -8.21
C ARG A 6 13.83 21.07 -9.23
N LYS A 7 13.06 22.17 -9.13
CA LYS A 7 13.00 23.31 -10.07
C LYS A 7 12.41 23.03 -11.47
N HIS A 8 12.15 21.77 -11.83
CA HIS A 8 11.56 21.35 -13.11
C HIS A 8 10.28 20.54 -12.91
N ILE A 9 9.41 21.02 -12.02
CA ILE A 9 8.14 20.37 -11.68
C ILE A 9 7.09 20.69 -12.76
N LYS A 10 6.42 19.66 -13.27
CA LYS A 10 5.32 19.78 -14.23
C LYS A 10 3.97 19.51 -13.56
N THR A 11 2.91 20.11 -14.09
CA THR A 11 1.54 19.84 -13.64
C THR A 11 0.94 18.69 -14.44
N TYR A 12 0.43 17.67 -13.74
CA TYR A 12 -0.28 16.54 -14.33
C TYR A 12 -1.76 16.62 -13.95
N LYS A 13 -2.63 16.49 -14.94
CA LYS A 13 -4.09 16.52 -14.80
C LYS A 13 -4.67 15.17 -15.19
N GLY A 14 -5.75 14.77 -14.52
CA GLY A 14 -6.49 13.55 -14.89
C GLY A 14 -5.72 12.25 -14.65
N ILE A 15 -4.78 12.24 -13.70
CA ILE A 15 -4.06 11.02 -13.34
C ILE A 15 -5.04 10.02 -12.72
N SER A 16 -5.09 8.83 -13.32
CA SER A 16 -5.95 7.72 -12.98
C SER A 16 -5.20 6.69 -12.15
N GLU A 17 -5.95 5.82 -11.46
CA GLU A 17 -5.37 4.74 -10.69
C GLU A 17 -4.47 3.86 -11.57
N LEU A 18 -3.30 3.51 -11.03
CA LEU A 18 -2.18 2.79 -11.65
C LEU A 18 -1.35 3.58 -12.67
N ASP A 19 -1.66 4.85 -12.93
CA ASP A 19 -0.79 5.71 -13.75
C ASP A 19 0.58 5.90 -13.08
N VAL A 20 1.62 5.88 -13.89
CA VAL A 20 3.01 6.03 -13.46
C VAL A 20 3.59 7.38 -13.83
N LEU A 21 4.51 7.89 -13.00
CA LEU A 21 5.15 9.20 -13.19
C LEU A 21 6.68 9.13 -12.96
N PRO A 22 7.49 9.79 -13.82
CA PRO A 22 7.07 10.41 -15.06
C PRO A 22 6.59 9.35 -16.07
N ASP A 23 5.87 9.79 -17.10
CA ASP A 23 5.47 8.94 -18.21
C ASP A 23 6.71 8.45 -18.99
N GLY A 24 6.72 7.16 -19.34
CA GLY A 24 7.80 6.54 -20.12
C GLY A 24 8.45 5.34 -19.44
N ASN A 25 9.68 5.03 -19.83
CA ASN A 25 10.35 3.77 -19.48
C ASN A 25 10.87 3.69 -18.05
N ASN A 26 10.98 4.82 -17.34
CA ASN A 26 11.59 4.90 -16.01
C ASN A 26 10.63 5.60 -15.03
N PRO A 27 9.56 4.91 -14.61
CA PRO A 27 8.62 5.45 -13.63
C PRO A 27 9.26 5.49 -12.24
N ILE A 28 9.11 6.62 -11.56
CA ILE A 28 9.58 6.81 -10.18
C ILE A 28 8.48 6.49 -9.17
N ILE A 29 7.24 6.86 -9.50
CA ILE A 29 6.06 6.57 -8.68
C ILE A 29 4.91 6.04 -9.51
N ALA A 30 4.01 5.32 -8.86
CA ALA A 30 2.68 4.98 -9.39
C ALA A 30 1.60 5.54 -8.46
N PHE A 31 0.56 6.15 -9.02
CA PHE A 31 -0.62 6.55 -8.25
C PHE A 31 -1.52 5.33 -8.03
N MET A 32 -1.61 4.86 -6.80
CA MET A 32 -2.35 3.64 -6.44
C MET A 32 -3.81 3.90 -6.07
N GLY A 33 -4.31 5.11 -6.28
CA GLY A 33 -5.69 5.48 -5.98
C GLY A 33 -5.84 6.22 -4.66
N VAL A 34 -7.07 6.21 -4.14
CA VAL A 34 -7.46 6.99 -2.95
C VAL A 34 -7.98 6.07 -1.87
N LYS A 35 -7.40 6.17 -0.68
CA LYS A 35 -7.86 5.52 0.54
C LYS A 35 -8.84 6.43 1.27
N ASN A 36 -9.97 5.86 1.72
CA ASN A 36 -11.01 6.55 2.51
C ASN A 36 -11.61 7.83 1.89
N GLY A 37 -11.34 8.10 0.61
CA GLY A 37 -11.86 9.25 -0.12
C GLY A 37 -11.07 10.56 0.03
N ASP A 38 -10.10 10.64 0.95
CA ASP A 38 -9.33 11.87 1.24
C ASP A 38 -7.81 11.71 1.14
N THR A 39 -7.31 10.47 1.07
CA THR A 39 -5.89 10.18 1.18
C THR A 39 -5.39 9.52 -0.11
N ALA A 40 -4.52 10.19 -0.85
CA ALA A 40 -3.86 9.64 -2.03
C ALA A 40 -2.80 8.62 -1.62
N MET A 41 -2.72 7.49 -2.31
CA MET A 41 -1.68 6.48 -2.12
C MET A 41 -0.76 6.45 -3.34
N PHE A 42 0.54 6.54 -3.11
CA PHE A 42 1.56 6.44 -4.14
C PHE A 42 2.53 5.31 -3.81
N PHE A 43 2.85 4.48 -4.80
CA PHE A 43 3.89 3.47 -4.70
C PHE A 43 5.19 4.03 -5.27
N ILE A 44 6.31 3.84 -4.57
CA ILE A 44 7.64 4.19 -5.08
C ILE A 44 8.08 3.04 -6.01
N ALA A 45 8.03 3.30 -7.31
CA ALA A 45 8.25 2.29 -8.35
C ALA A 45 9.74 2.00 -8.60
N ASP A 46 10.59 3.02 -8.47
CA ASP A 46 12.04 2.88 -8.63
C ASP A 46 12.71 2.73 -7.24
N PRO A 47 13.32 1.58 -6.91
CA PRO A 47 13.95 1.35 -5.61
C PRO A 47 15.20 2.21 -5.39
N ALA A 48 15.72 2.87 -6.41
CA ALA A 48 16.81 3.84 -6.26
C ALA A 48 16.37 5.10 -5.51
N PHE A 49 15.07 5.31 -5.29
CA PHE A 49 14.50 6.46 -4.61
C PHE A 49 13.91 6.10 -3.25
N HIS A 50 13.98 7.05 -2.31
CA HIS A 50 13.37 6.98 -0.99
C HIS A 50 12.60 8.27 -0.70
N ALA A 51 11.65 8.20 0.21
CA ALA A 51 10.74 9.28 0.58
C ALA A 51 11.24 10.02 1.83
N ASP A 52 11.51 11.31 1.70
CA ASP A 52 12.10 12.19 2.72
C ASP A 52 11.22 13.40 3.08
N GLY A 53 10.00 13.45 2.54
CA GLY A 53 9.08 14.58 2.67
C GLY A 53 8.08 14.47 3.81
N GLU A 54 6.98 15.19 3.65
CA GLU A 54 5.95 15.35 4.67
C GLU A 54 4.97 14.16 4.71
N GLY A 55 4.92 13.37 3.63
CA GLY A 55 4.01 12.26 3.47
C GLY A 55 4.18 11.18 4.52
N HIS A 56 3.08 10.46 4.76
CA HIS A 56 3.10 9.33 5.66
C HIS A 56 3.61 8.10 4.92
N CYS A 57 4.68 7.49 5.45
CA CYS A 57 5.33 6.34 4.84
C CYS A 57 4.89 5.02 5.47
N GLN A 58 4.65 4.01 4.60
CA GLN A 58 4.43 2.63 5.01
C GLN A 58 5.34 1.66 4.25
N PRO A 59 5.82 0.57 4.88
CA PRO A 59 5.56 0.16 6.27
C PRO A 59 6.24 1.02 7.36
N SER A 60 7.34 1.70 7.04
CA SER A 60 8.01 2.61 7.98
C SER A 60 8.67 3.77 7.23
N ARG A 61 9.09 4.81 7.96
CA ARG A 61 9.88 5.92 7.42
C ARG A 61 11.21 5.46 6.80
N SER A 62 11.89 4.49 7.40
CA SER A 62 13.18 3.98 6.92
C SER A 62 13.07 3.01 5.74
N ASN A 63 11.91 2.39 5.53
CA ASN A 63 11.66 1.43 4.45
C ASN A 63 10.33 1.79 3.78
N CYS A 64 10.26 2.99 3.22
CA CYS A 64 9.03 3.50 2.63
C CYS A 64 8.79 2.85 1.26
N MET A 65 7.67 2.15 1.12
CA MET A 65 7.19 1.62 -0.16
C MET A 65 5.99 2.41 -0.67
N PHE A 66 5.14 2.86 0.26
CA PHE A 66 3.94 3.63 -0.03
C PHE A 66 4.00 4.97 0.68
N VAL A 67 3.79 6.03 -0.09
CA VAL A 67 3.62 7.39 0.41
C VAL A 67 2.15 7.73 0.39
N TYR A 68 1.64 8.20 1.52
CA TYR A 68 0.27 8.68 1.66
C TYR A 68 0.28 10.20 1.82
N LEU A 69 -0.46 10.87 0.95
CA LEU A 69 -0.60 12.33 0.96
C LEU A 69 -2.07 12.73 1.08
N LYS A 70 -2.30 13.87 1.71
CA LYS A 70 -3.61 14.52 1.81
C LYS A 70 -3.59 15.85 1.09
N THR A 71 -4.75 16.34 0.68
CA THR A 71 -4.86 17.63 -0.02
C THR A 71 -4.77 18.83 0.91
N ASP A 72 -4.87 18.60 2.22
CA ASP A 72 -4.88 19.62 3.27
C ASP A 72 -3.67 19.50 4.20
N GLY A 73 -3.37 20.61 4.89
CA GLY A 73 -2.26 20.69 5.85
C GLY A 73 -0.88 20.55 5.21
N ALA A 74 0.12 20.29 6.06
CA ALA A 74 1.51 20.00 5.68
C ALA A 74 1.69 18.49 5.40
N GLN A 75 0.82 17.93 4.57
CA GLN A 75 0.85 16.51 4.15
C GLN A 75 0.54 16.36 2.66
N ASN A 76 0.70 17.43 1.90
CA ASN A 76 0.39 17.46 0.47
C ASN A 76 1.64 17.40 -0.41
N GLU A 77 2.84 17.43 0.17
CA GLU A 77 4.10 17.38 -0.55
C GLU A 77 4.97 16.20 -0.10
N GLU A 78 5.65 15.57 -1.06
CA GLU A 78 6.66 14.55 -0.84
C GLU A 78 7.92 14.85 -1.65
N THR A 79 9.08 14.59 -1.04
CA THR A 79 10.37 14.61 -1.74
C THR A 79 10.86 13.17 -1.90
N LEU A 80 11.20 12.80 -3.14
CA LEU A 80 11.78 11.52 -3.47
C LEU A 80 13.24 11.72 -3.87
N SER A 81 14.14 11.27 -3.01
CA SER A 81 15.59 11.44 -3.18
C SER A 81 16.21 10.16 -3.70
N ALA A 82 17.09 10.28 -4.68
CA ALA A 82 17.92 9.16 -5.08
C ALA A 82 18.88 8.80 -3.94
N GLN A 83 19.19 7.51 -3.75
CA GLN A 83 20.17 7.06 -2.76
C GLN A 83 21.56 7.70 -2.95
N SER A 84 21.90 8.15 -4.17
CA SER A 84 23.14 8.89 -4.45
C SER A 84 23.13 10.36 -4.02
N GLY A 85 21.96 10.91 -3.66
CA GLY A 85 21.75 12.32 -3.29
C GLY A 85 21.82 13.32 -4.46
N GLN A 86 22.06 12.87 -5.69
CA GLN A 86 22.26 13.77 -6.84
C GLN A 86 20.97 14.16 -7.57
N VAL A 87 19.90 13.40 -7.35
CA VAL A 87 18.62 13.57 -8.05
C VAL A 87 17.50 13.54 -7.02
N GLU A 88 16.67 14.57 -7.07
CA GLU A 88 15.48 14.71 -6.21
C GLU A 88 14.28 15.05 -7.08
N TYR A 89 13.17 14.39 -6.80
CA TYR A 89 11.85 14.67 -7.35
C TYR A 89 10.93 15.22 -6.27
N THR A 90 10.06 16.14 -6.65
CA THR A 90 9.02 16.68 -5.79
C THR A 90 7.67 16.23 -6.31
N LEU A 91 6.85 15.66 -5.43
CA LEU A 91 5.46 15.31 -5.65
C LEU A 91 4.58 16.26 -4.83
N ILE A 92 3.65 16.96 -5.48
CA ILE A 92 2.70 17.85 -4.80
C ILE A 92 1.28 17.43 -5.19
N LEU A 93 0.52 16.99 -4.19
CA LEU A 93 -0.88 16.70 -4.31
C LEU A 93 -1.68 18.01 -4.32
N THR A 94 -2.23 18.34 -5.48
CA THR A 94 -2.99 19.58 -5.67
C THR A 94 -4.50 19.41 -5.49
N GLY A 95 -5.00 18.17 -5.50
CA GLY A 95 -6.42 17.87 -5.46
C GLY A 95 -6.72 16.41 -5.75
N LEU A 96 -7.85 15.94 -5.21
CA LEU A 96 -8.41 14.61 -5.40
C LEU A 96 -9.84 14.72 -5.92
N HIS A 97 -10.17 13.92 -6.93
CA HIS A 97 -11.51 13.85 -7.49
C HIS A 97 -12.04 12.44 -7.34
N VAL A 98 -12.83 12.22 -6.28
CA VAL A 98 -13.48 10.94 -6.02
C VAL A 98 -14.91 11.01 -6.55
N LYS A 99 -15.31 10.00 -7.33
CA LYS A 99 -16.69 9.86 -7.83
C LYS A 99 -17.33 8.65 -7.15
N THR A 100 -18.35 8.89 -6.36
CA THR A 100 -19.18 7.82 -5.79
C THR A 100 -20.26 7.44 -6.81
N LEU A 101 -20.29 6.17 -7.20
CA LEU A 101 -21.34 5.64 -8.06
C LEU A 101 -22.50 5.13 -7.19
N SER A 102 -23.73 5.45 -7.60
CA SER A 102 -24.91 4.82 -7.03
C SER A 102 -25.06 3.38 -7.56
N LYS A 103 -25.83 2.55 -6.85
CA LYS A 103 -26.04 1.14 -7.21
C LYS A 103 -26.64 0.96 -8.61
N SER A 104 -27.47 1.90 -9.07
CA SER A 104 -28.05 1.90 -10.41
C SER A 104 -27.06 2.27 -11.52
N GLN A 105 -25.93 2.88 -11.18
CA GLN A 105 -24.87 3.27 -12.12
C GLN A 105 -23.73 2.25 -12.19
N ALA A 106 -23.71 1.27 -11.30
CA ALA A 106 -22.72 0.19 -11.31
C ALA A 106 -23.07 -0.82 -12.41
N VAL A 107 -22.19 -0.94 -13.41
CA VAL A 107 -22.36 -1.86 -14.55
C VAL A 107 -21.68 -3.23 -14.34
N GLY A 108 -21.10 -3.47 -13.16
CA GLY A 108 -20.39 -4.71 -12.83
C GLY A 108 -21.25 -5.70 -12.02
N SER A 109 -21.23 -6.98 -12.41
CA SER A 109 -21.76 -8.08 -11.59
C SER A 109 -20.61 -8.71 -10.80
N THR A 110 -20.68 -8.66 -9.47
CA THR A 110 -19.77 -9.41 -8.59
C THR A 110 -20.25 -10.84 -8.33
N THR A 111 -21.35 -11.23 -8.97
CA THR A 111 -21.92 -12.58 -8.82
C THR A 111 -21.01 -13.56 -9.53
N PRO A 112 -20.47 -14.58 -8.84
CA PRO A 112 -19.66 -15.60 -9.49
C PRO A 112 -20.47 -16.30 -10.58
N ASP A 113 -19.88 -16.41 -11.77
CA ASP A 113 -20.45 -17.21 -12.86
C ASP A 113 -20.41 -18.69 -12.46
N ASN A 114 -21.54 -19.23 -12.01
CA ASN A 114 -21.70 -20.67 -11.75
C ASN A 114 -21.92 -21.48 -13.05
N SER A 115 -21.66 -20.89 -14.21
CA SER A 115 -21.84 -21.50 -15.53
C SER A 115 -20.65 -22.42 -15.91
N GLY A 116 -20.34 -23.42 -15.07
CA GLY A 116 -19.29 -24.38 -15.44
C GLY A 116 -18.74 -25.32 -14.37
N SER A 117 -19.57 -25.92 -13.51
CA SER A 117 -19.15 -27.15 -12.78
C SER A 117 -20.34 -27.93 -12.25
N SER A 118 -21.05 -28.59 -13.15
CA SER A 118 -21.97 -29.67 -12.84
C SER A 118 -21.37 -31.00 -13.29
N SER A 119 -20.51 -31.61 -12.46
CA SER A 119 -20.48 -33.07 -12.19
C SER A 119 -19.18 -33.51 -11.52
N SER A 120 -19.15 -33.52 -10.19
CA SER A 120 -18.67 -34.64 -9.35
C SER A 120 -18.27 -34.14 -7.96
N ALA A 121 -19.25 -34.00 -7.06
CA ALA A 121 -19.00 -34.04 -5.62
C ALA A 121 -20.21 -34.65 -4.91
N LYS A 122 -20.57 -35.88 -5.28
CA LYS A 122 -21.33 -36.76 -4.40
C LYS A 122 -20.33 -37.60 -3.60
N LYS A 123 -20.49 -37.55 -2.27
CA LYS A 123 -19.80 -38.27 -1.17
C LYS A 123 -18.49 -37.69 -0.63
N SER A 124 -18.60 -36.96 0.47
CA SER A 124 -18.09 -37.45 1.77
C SER A 124 -18.64 -36.58 2.92
N SER A 125 -19.81 -36.94 3.42
CA SER A 125 -20.36 -36.42 4.67
C SER A 125 -19.86 -37.28 5.84
N LYS A 126 -18.57 -37.16 6.23
CA LYS A 126 -18.10 -37.63 7.56
C LYS A 126 -16.63 -37.22 7.83
N ALA A 127 -16.42 -36.04 8.41
CA ALA A 127 -15.29 -35.76 9.31
C ALA A 127 -15.48 -34.39 9.98
N ALA A 128 -16.62 -34.21 10.64
CA ALA A 128 -16.76 -33.17 11.65
C ALA A 128 -16.76 -33.87 13.02
N ARG A 129 -15.81 -33.47 13.87
CA ARG A 129 -15.74 -33.57 15.35
C ARG A 129 -14.49 -34.31 15.88
N LEU A 130 -13.97 -33.72 16.98
CA LEU A 130 -12.97 -34.19 17.95
C LEU A 130 -11.53 -33.76 17.60
N ARG A 131 -10.79 -32.95 18.38
CA ARG A 131 -10.89 -32.58 19.80
C ARG A 131 -10.32 -31.18 20.08
N ALA A 132 -11.06 -30.43 20.91
CA ALA A 132 -10.51 -29.41 21.78
C ALA A 132 -9.98 -30.05 23.08
N LYS A 133 -9.07 -29.32 23.74
CA LYS A 133 -8.55 -29.41 25.12
C LYS A 133 -7.27 -30.21 25.43
N GLU A 134 -6.27 -29.40 25.82
CA GLU A 134 -5.44 -29.46 27.04
C GLU A 134 -4.34 -30.54 27.12
N HIS A 135 -3.07 -30.13 27.24
CA HIS A 135 -2.38 -29.95 28.52
C HIS A 135 -0.93 -29.45 28.32
N ALA A 136 -0.54 -28.49 29.16
CA ALA A 136 0.77 -27.84 29.23
C ALA A 136 1.90 -28.80 29.61
N THR A 137 3.17 -28.40 29.39
CA THR A 137 4.20 -28.19 30.46
C THR A 137 5.66 -28.44 29.99
N LEU A 138 6.55 -27.52 30.42
CA LEU A 138 8.04 -27.54 30.49
C LEU A 138 8.81 -27.36 29.16
N LEU A 139 9.78 -26.45 29.03
CA LEU A 139 10.84 -26.10 29.98
C LEU A 139 11.16 -24.60 29.97
N ALA A 140 10.99 -23.97 31.13
CA ALA A 140 11.66 -22.73 31.51
C ALA A 140 12.99 -23.08 32.19
N MET A 141 14.08 -22.46 31.77
CA MET A 141 15.41 -22.58 32.39
C MET A 141 15.50 -21.64 33.60
N PRO A 142 15.98 -22.08 34.78
CA PRO A 142 16.20 -21.20 35.91
C PRO A 142 17.59 -20.55 35.88
N ALA A 143 17.65 -19.30 36.30
CA ALA A 143 18.86 -18.58 36.69
C ALA A 143 18.83 -18.29 38.21
N LEU A 144 20.02 -17.94 38.77
CA LEU A 144 20.39 -17.63 40.18
C LEU A 144 20.76 -18.86 41.04
N GLY A 145 21.86 -18.96 41.80
CA GLY A 145 23.02 -18.09 42.12
C GLY A 145 23.70 -18.56 43.44
N VAL A 146 25.04 -18.51 43.52
CA VAL A 146 25.93 -18.20 44.69
C VAL A 146 26.19 -19.21 45.86
N THR A 147 27.49 -19.28 46.26
CA THR A 147 28.18 -19.71 47.53
C THR A 147 28.50 -21.18 47.86
N GLY A 148 29.80 -21.52 47.84
CA GLY A 148 30.63 -21.74 49.04
C GLY A 148 30.73 -23.14 49.67
N ARG A 149 31.88 -23.81 49.50
CA ARG A 149 32.76 -24.29 50.59
C ARG A 149 34.11 -24.77 50.05
#